data_AF-A0AA88DWV4-F1
#
_entry.id   AF-A0AA88DWV4-F1
#
_cell.length_a   1.000
_cell.length_b   1.000
_cell.length_c   1.000
_cell.angle_alpha   90.00
_cell.angle_beta   90.00
_cell.angle_gamma   90.00
#
_symmetry.space_group_name_H-M   'P 1'
#
loop_
_entity.id
_entity.type
_entity.pdbx_description
1 polymer ?
#
loop_
_entity_poly.entity_id
_entity_poly.type
_entity_poly.pdbx_seq_one_letter_code
_entity_poly.pdbx_strand_id
1 'polypeptide(L)'
;MILKTTYYDLLSKVFPRLLTGAAAIWFHQLEPGSINSFEQLTQKFVTKFIYKRKQKTMGSLMKIKMGEKENLKSYLLRFTNELNQIERVDFGLATEIFYHGLQPDHNLKEQLGRNKP
;
A
#
# COMPACT_ATOMS: atom_id res chain seq x y z
N MET A 1 -26.83 24.25 -7.79
CA MET A 1 -26.21 22.92 -8.00
C MET A 1 -25.53 22.75 -9.36
N ILE A 2 -25.46 23.78 -10.23
CA ILE A 2 -24.93 23.67 -11.60
C ILE A 2 -23.39 23.66 -11.66
N LEU A 3 -22.71 24.38 -10.74
CA LEU A 3 -21.25 24.51 -10.74
C LEU A 3 -20.48 23.21 -10.51
N LYS A 4 -21.04 22.27 -9.72
CA LYS A 4 -20.40 20.96 -9.48
C LYS A 4 -20.42 20.12 -10.75
N THR A 5 -21.53 20.09 -11.47
CA THR A 5 -21.67 19.35 -12.73
C THR A 5 -20.68 19.87 -13.77
N THR A 6 -20.61 21.20 -13.97
CA THR A 6 -19.67 21.81 -14.92
C THR A 6 -18.20 21.60 -14.56
N TYR A 7 -17.85 21.57 -13.28
CA TYR A 7 -16.48 21.31 -12.82
C TYR A 7 -16.05 19.86 -13.09
N TYR A 8 -16.88 18.87 -12.74
CA TYR A 8 -16.56 17.47 -12.99
C TYR A 8 -16.54 17.13 -14.49
N ASP A 9 -17.38 17.78 -15.28
CA ASP A 9 -17.36 17.66 -16.75
C ASP A 9 -16.08 18.26 -17.37
N LEU A 10 -15.54 19.33 -16.79
CA LEU A 10 -14.25 19.87 -17.20
C LEU A 10 -13.11 18.94 -16.80
N LEU A 11 -13.13 18.42 -15.57
CA LEU A 11 -12.12 17.50 -15.07
C LEU A 11 -12.05 16.21 -15.89
N SER A 12 -13.18 15.64 -16.32
CA SER A 12 -13.18 14.44 -17.17
C SER A 12 -12.50 14.65 -18.52
N LYS A 13 -12.52 15.88 -19.06
CA LYS A 13 -11.87 16.26 -20.33
C LYS A 13 -10.39 16.60 -20.16
N VAL A 14 -10.02 17.21 -19.04
CA VAL A 14 -8.64 17.66 -18.77
C VAL A 14 -7.78 16.54 -18.21
N PHE A 15 -8.33 15.72 -17.31
CA PHE A 15 -7.59 14.67 -16.60
C PHE A 15 -6.83 13.71 -17.52
N PRO A 16 -7.38 13.18 -18.63
CA PRO A 16 -6.63 12.34 -19.56
C PRO A 16 -5.39 13.01 -20.14
N ARG A 17 -5.41 14.34 -20.33
CA ARG A 17 -4.28 15.12 -20.84
C ARG A 17 -3.17 15.30 -19.81
N LEU A 18 -3.48 15.13 -18.53
CA LEU A 18 -2.51 15.19 -17.44
C LEU A 18 -1.82 13.83 -17.20
N LEU A 19 -2.31 12.75 -17.81
CA LEU A 19 -1.71 11.44 -17.67
C LEU A 19 -0.44 11.34 -18.51
N THR A 20 0.59 10.73 -17.94
CA THR A 20 1.87 10.49 -18.61
C THR A 20 2.33 9.05 -18.37
N GLY A 21 3.23 8.56 -19.23
CA GLY A 21 3.82 7.22 -19.12
C GLY A 21 2.79 6.10 -19.02
N ALA A 22 2.96 5.21 -18.04
CA ALA A 22 2.10 4.04 -17.83
C ALA A 22 0.61 4.39 -17.60
N ALA A 23 0.32 5.56 -17.05
CA ALA A 23 -1.05 6.01 -16.83
C ALA A 23 -1.75 6.41 -18.13
N ALA A 24 -1.05 7.08 -19.04
CA ALA A 24 -1.58 7.43 -20.36
C ALA A 24 -1.86 6.18 -21.19
N ILE A 25 -0.90 5.24 -21.21
CA ILE A 25 -1.05 3.96 -21.93
C ILE A 25 -2.27 3.18 -21.41
N TRP A 26 -2.42 3.07 -20.10
CA TRP A 26 -3.59 2.41 -19.49
C TRP A 26 -4.90 3.07 -19.89
N PHE A 27 -4.97 4.41 -19.88
CA PHE A 27 -6.19 5.12 -20.23
C PHE A 27 -6.61 4.86 -21.68
N HIS A 28 -5.65 4.80 -22.61
CA HIS A 28 -5.91 4.46 -24.01
C HIS A 28 -6.33 3.00 -24.26
N GLN A 29 -6.04 2.10 -23.32
CA GLN A 29 -6.46 0.69 -23.39
C GLN A 29 -7.86 0.45 -22.84
N LEU A 30 -8.50 1.46 -22.24
CA LEU A 30 -9.86 1.32 -21.76
C LEU A 30 -10.84 1.21 -22.92
N GLU A 31 -11.84 0.33 -22.79
CA GLU A 31 -12.89 0.19 -23.79
C GLU A 31 -13.62 1.53 -24.00
N PRO A 32 -13.91 1.92 -25.26
CA PRO A 32 -14.72 3.10 -25.53
C PRO A 32 -16.07 3.04 -24.80
N GLY A 33 -16.45 4.13 -24.13
CA GLY A 33 -17.69 4.19 -23.35
C GLY A 33 -17.65 3.47 -21.99
N SER A 34 -16.50 2.91 -21.58
CA SER A 34 -16.35 2.28 -20.25
C SER A 34 -16.23 3.27 -19.08
N ILE A 35 -16.18 4.57 -19.37
CA ILE A 35 -16.13 5.66 -18.39
C ILE A 35 -17.18 6.69 -18.76
N ASN A 36 -18.17 6.83 -17.89
CA ASN A 36 -19.29 7.76 -18.09
C ASN A 36 -19.24 8.98 -17.14
N SER A 37 -18.30 9.02 -16.21
CA SER A 37 -18.12 10.15 -15.29
C SER A 37 -16.68 10.28 -14.81
N PHE A 38 -16.33 11.48 -14.33
CA PHE A 38 -15.03 11.72 -13.69
C PHE A 38 -14.83 10.86 -12.44
N GLU A 39 -15.90 10.56 -11.71
CA GLU A 39 -15.86 9.68 -10.54
C GLU A 39 -15.46 8.25 -10.92
N GLN A 40 -16.06 7.69 -11.98
CA GLN A 40 -15.69 6.36 -12.49
C GLN A 40 -14.23 6.32 -12.96
N LEU A 41 -13.77 7.37 -13.66
CA LEU A 41 -12.38 7.50 -14.06
C LEU A 41 -11.44 7.51 -12.86
N THR A 42 -11.75 8.34 -11.85
CA THR A 42 -10.95 8.48 -10.64
C THR A 42 -10.92 7.16 -9.86
N GLN A 43 -12.05 6.49 -9.68
CA GLN A 43 -12.10 5.17 -9.03
C GLN A 43 -11.24 4.14 -9.76
N LYS A 44 -11.40 3.99 -11.08
CA LYS A 44 -10.58 3.04 -11.88
C LYS A 44 -9.09 3.37 -11.80
N PHE A 45 -8.73 4.65 -11.85
CA PHE A 45 -7.34 5.11 -11.72
C PHE A 45 -6.76 4.79 -10.33
N VAL A 46 -7.49 5.13 -9.26
CA VAL A 46 -7.11 4.82 -7.88
C VAL A 46 -6.96 3.31 -7.71
N THR A 47 -7.91 2.50 -8.17
CA THR A 47 -7.80 1.04 -8.09
C THR A 47 -6.56 0.52 -8.82
N LYS A 48 -6.32 0.97 -10.06
CA LYS A 48 -5.22 0.47 -10.90
C LYS A 48 -3.84 0.89 -10.41
N PHE A 49 -3.66 2.14 -9.99
CA PHE A 49 -2.34 2.72 -9.73
C PHE A 49 -2.05 2.94 -8.25
N ILE A 50 -3.08 3.11 -7.41
CA ILE A 50 -2.91 3.42 -5.99
C ILE A 50 -3.23 2.18 -5.15
N TYR A 51 -4.39 1.56 -5.35
CA TYR A 51 -4.84 0.40 -4.58
C TYR A 51 -4.00 -0.85 -4.88
N LYS A 52 -3.70 -1.14 -6.15
CA LYS A 52 -2.79 -2.25 -6.52
C LYS A 52 -1.37 -2.09 -5.98
N ARG A 53 -0.89 -0.85 -5.76
CA ARG A 53 0.40 -0.61 -5.08
C ARG A 53 0.32 -0.81 -3.56
N LYS A 54 -0.89 -0.65 -2.98
CA LYS A 54 -1.16 -0.83 -1.56
C LYS A 54 -1.49 -2.27 -1.16
N GLN A 55 -1.89 -3.15 -2.09
CA GLN A 55 -2.13 -4.55 -1.75
C GLN A 55 -0.80 -5.29 -1.50
N LYS A 56 -0.34 -5.21 -0.26
CA LYS A 56 0.71 -6.07 0.28
C LYS A 56 0.11 -7.45 0.58
N THR A 57 0.97 -8.46 0.63
CA THR A 57 0.56 -9.85 0.89
C THR A 57 1.39 -10.41 2.03
N MET A 58 0.98 -11.54 2.59
CA MET A 58 1.81 -12.24 3.57
C MET A 58 3.22 -12.55 3.04
N GLY A 59 3.36 -12.80 1.73
CA GLY A 59 4.66 -12.98 1.08
C GLY A 59 5.54 -11.73 1.04
N SER A 60 4.96 -10.51 1.15
CA SER A 60 5.77 -9.29 1.24
C SER A 60 6.32 -9.07 2.65
N LEU A 61 5.62 -9.51 3.70
CA LEU A 61 6.16 -9.52 5.08
C LEU A 61 7.42 -10.39 5.21
N MET A 62 7.48 -11.52 4.49
CA MET A 62 8.65 -12.42 4.53
C MET A 62 9.94 -11.74 4.09
N LYS A 63 9.85 -10.67 3.30
CA LYS A 63 11.00 -9.88 2.84
C LYS A 63 11.48 -8.88 3.89
N ILE A 64 10.71 -8.65 4.95
CA ILE A 64 11.08 -7.77 6.05
C ILE A 64 11.96 -8.57 7.01
N LYS A 65 13.28 -8.37 6.88
CA LYS A 65 14.29 -8.91 7.79
C LYS A 65 14.88 -7.78 8.62
N MET A 66 15.24 -8.10 9.85
CA MET A 66 15.92 -7.19 10.77
C MET A 66 17.35 -6.94 10.27
N GLY A 67 17.73 -5.68 10.12
CA GLY A 67 19.08 -5.31 9.72
C GLY A 67 20.11 -5.50 10.85
N GLU A 68 21.37 -5.70 10.50
CA GLU A 68 22.49 -5.93 11.45
C GLU A 68 22.67 -4.87 12.54
N LYS A 69 22.29 -3.63 12.23
CA LYS A 69 22.39 -2.50 13.17
C LYS A 69 21.04 -1.93 13.55
N GLU A 70 19.97 -2.59 13.11
CA GLU A 70 18.61 -2.16 13.40
C GLU A 70 18.24 -2.61 14.81
N ASN A 71 17.54 -1.77 15.58
CA ASN A 71 16.98 -2.19 16.86
C ASN A 71 15.56 -2.78 16.68
N LEU A 72 15.08 -3.51 17.69
CA LEU A 72 13.79 -4.19 17.61
C LEU A 72 12.61 -3.24 17.34
N LYS A 73 12.64 -2.04 17.91
CA LYS A 73 11.57 -1.06 17.76
C LYS A 73 11.46 -0.57 16.31
N SER A 74 12.60 -0.29 15.68
CA SER A 74 12.66 0.08 14.26
C SER A 74 12.21 -1.07 13.36
N TYR A 75 12.64 -2.30 13.65
CA TYR A 75 12.19 -3.49 12.92
C TYR A 75 10.68 -3.72 13.04
N LEU A 76 10.15 -3.70 14.27
CA LEU A 76 8.71 -3.83 14.55
C LEU A 76 7.88 -2.75 13.86
N LEU A 77 8.39 -1.51 13.80
CA LEU A 77 7.72 -0.42 13.10
C LEU A 77 7.62 -0.71 11.60
N ARG A 78 8.71 -1.15 10.95
CA ARG A 78 8.68 -1.52 9.53
C ARG A 78 7.75 -2.71 9.27
N PHE A 79 7.82 -3.73 10.12
CA PHE A 79 6.99 -4.92 10.03
C PHE A 79 5.50 -4.57 10.13
N THR A 80 5.12 -3.78 11.14
CA THR A 80 3.73 -3.34 11.37
C THR A 80 3.24 -2.42 10.24
N ASN A 81 4.09 -1.55 9.71
CA ASN A 81 3.73 -0.69 8.58
C ASN A 81 3.45 -1.47 7.30
N GLU A 82 4.17 -2.56 7.05
CA GLU A 82 3.90 -3.48 5.94
C GLU A 82 2.64 -4.31 6.21
N LEU A 83 2.45 -4.79 7.46
CA LEU A 83 1.28 -5.56 7.90
C LEU A 83 -0.02 -4.78 7.74
N ASN A 84 -0.03 -3.49 8.12
CA ASN A 84 -1.20 -2.61 8.01
C ASN A 84 -1.65 -2.34 6.57
N GLN A 85 -0.84 -2.69 5.57
CA GLN A 85 -1.20 -2.59 4.16
C GLN A 85 -1.82 -3.88 3.60
N ILE A 86 -1.93 -4.93 4.42
CA ILE A 86 -2.50 -6.22 4.03
C ILE A 86 -3.97 -6.25 4.40
N GLU A 87 -4.83 -6.47 3.41
CA GLU A 87 -6.29 -6.47 3.57
C GLU A 87 -6.80 -7.65 4.42
N ARG A 88 -6.14 -8.81 4.33
CA ARG A 88 -6.48 -10.02 5.09
C ARG A 88 -5.23 -10.59 5.75
N VAL A 89 -5.13 -10.40 7.06
CA VAL A 89 -3.99 -10.84 7.87
C VAL A 89 -4.29 -12.17 8.55
N ASP A 90 -3.39 -13.13 8.35
CA ASP A 90 -3.25 -14.28 9.23
C ASP A 90 -2.24 -13.92 10.33
N PHE A 91 -2.74 -13.69 11.55
CA PHE A 91 -1.89 -13.27 12.67
C PHE A 91 -0.96 -14.38 13.16
N GLY A 92 -1.32 -15.65 12.99
CA GLY A 92 -0.46 -16.78 13.33
C GLY A 92 0.76 -16.80 12.42
N LEU A 93 0.52 -16.78 11.11
CA LEU A 93 1.58 -16.70 10.10
C LEU A 93 2.38 -15.39 10.21
N ALA A 94 1.73 -14.25 10.49
CA ALA A 94 2.45 -12.98 10.70
C ALA A 94 3.43 -13.06 11.88
N THR A 95 3.03 -13.74 12.96
CA THR A 95 3.86 -13.94 14.15
C THR A 95 5.08 -14.81 13.81
N GLU A 96 4.87 -15.92 13.10
CA GLU A 96 5.96 -16.77 12.62
C GLU A 96 6.94 -16.00 11.72
N ILE A 97 6.42 -15.27 10.74
CA ILE A 97 7.24 -14.46 9.83
C ILE A 97 8.04 -13.40 10.60
N PHE A 98 7.44 -12.76 11.61
CA PHE A 98 8.12 -11.77 12.45
C PHE A 98 9.32 -12.39 13.16
N TYR A 99 9.14 -13.53 13.83
CA TYR A 99 10.23 -14.23 14.53
C TYR A 99 11.31 -14.73 13.57
N HIS A 100 10.92 -15.28 12.42
CA HIS A 100 11.86 -15.69 11.36
C HIS A 100 12.62 -14.52 10.72
N GLY A 101 12.15 -13.28 10.91
CA GLY A 101 12.83 -12.09 10.41
C GLY A 101 13.79 -11.45 11.40
N LEU A 102 13.83 -11.91 12.65
CA LEU A 102 14.78 -11.45 13.65
C LEU A 102 16.19 -11.96 13.38
N GLN A 103 17.18 -11.26 13.93
CA GLN A 103 18.55 -11.76 13.90
C GLN A 103 18.73 -12.89 14.92
N PRO A 104 19.56 -13.92 14.63
CA PRO A 104 19.78 -15.06 15.52
C PRO A 104 20.19 -14.65 16.95
N ASP A 105 20.94 -13.55 17.06
CA ASP A 105 21.53 -13.10 18.32
C ASP A 105 20.65 -12.06 19.04
N HIS A 106 19.47 -11.75 18.50
CA HIS A 106 18.63 -10.70 19.02
C HIS A 106 17.85 -11.16 20.26
N ASN A 107 18.36 -10.86 21.47
CA ASN A 107 17.72 -11.23 22.72
C ASN A 107 16.45 -10.40 22.99
N LEU A 108 15.30 -10.86 22.48
CA LEU A 108 13.99 -10.25 22.67
C LEU A 108 13.61 -10.06 24.14
N LYS A 109 14.02 -10.99 25.02
CA LYS A 109 13.65 -10.99 26.44
C LYS A 109 14.30 -9.81 27.18
N GLU A 110 15.53 -9.45 26.83
CA GLU A 110 16.24 -8.31 27.43
C GLU A 110 15.65 -6.96 27.03
N GLN A 111 15.14 -6.82 25.79
CA GLN A 111 14.59 -5.55 25.32
C GLN A 111 13.15 -5.29 25.79
N LEU A 112 12.32 -6.34 25.92
CA LEU A 112 10.98 -6.20 26.47
C LEU A 112 11.00 -6.00 28.00
N GLY A 113 12.00 -6.54 28.69
CA GLY A 113 12.19 -6.35 30.13
C GLY A 113 12.71 -4.97 30.56
N ARG A 114 13.26 -4.18 29.63
CA ARG A 114 13.75 -2.81 29.92
C ARG A 114 12.66 -1.74 29.94
N ASN A 115 11.44 -2.05 29.48
CA ASN A 115 10.28 -1.14 29.57
C ASN A 115 9.46 -1.41 30.85
N LYS A 116 10.12 -1.48 32.02
CA LYS A 116 9.43 -1.27 33.29
C LYS A 116 9.39 0.25 33.58
N PRO A 117 8.25 0.80 34.01
CA PRO A 117 8.12 2.22 34.33
C PRO A 117 9.08 2.65 35.44
#